data_AF-A0A2G6PM26-F1
#
_entry.id   AF-A0A2G6PM26-F1
#
_cell.length_a   1.000
_cell.length_b   1.000
_cell.length_c   1.000
_cell.angle_alpha   90.00
_cell.angle_beta   90.00
_cell.angle_gamma   90.00
#
_symmetry.space_group_name_H-M   'P 1'
#
loop_
_entity.id
_entity.type
_entity.pdbx_description
1 polymer ?
#
loop_
_entity_poly.entity_id
_entity_poly.type
_entity_poly.pdbx_seq_one_letter_code
_entity_poly.pdbx_strand_id
1 'polypeptide(L)'
;MDLAKSIKNTGKEEVIIKSIVWNTIIGEFLKEKNIDITEYLVSISINKKTISVKTFNPLINSELLFIENKIKEESIKKITKLGLKFCDFEIKFI
;
A
#
# COMPACT_ATOMS: atom_id res chain seq x y z
N MET A 1 16.09 -1.84 27.44
CA MET A 1 15.15 -2.30 26.38
C MET A 1 15.90 -2.19 25.05
N ASP A 2 16.20 -3.32 24.42
CA ASP A 2 17.15 -3.42 23.30
C ASP A 2 16.72 -2.61 22.07
N LEU A 3 17.53 -1.63 21.68
CA LEU A 3 17.35 -0.82 20.46
C LEU A 3 17.18 -1.71 19.22
N ALA A 4 17.91 -2.82 19.16
CA ALA A 4 17.83 -3.81 18.08
C ALA A 4 16.47 -4.53 17.98
N LYS A 5 15.80 -4.78 19.11
CA LYS A 5 14.44 -5.37 19.12
C LYS A 5 13.40 -4.37 18.63
N SER A 6 13.56 -3.09 19.00
CA SER A 6 12.70 -2.01 18.51
C SER A 6 12.79 -1.85 16.99
N ILE A 7 14.02 -1.75 16.45
CA ILE A 7 14.27 -1.63 15.00
C ILE A 7 13.72 -2.84 14.23
N LYS A 8 13.91 -4.06 14.76
CA LYS A 8 13.39 -5.30 14.14
C LYS A 8 11.87 -5.34 14.10
N ASN A 9 11.18 -4.78 15.10
CA ASN A 9 9.72 -4.70 15.10
C ASN A 9 9.21 -3.68 14.08
N THR A 10 9.85 -2.52 13.97
CA THR A 10 9.49 -1.50 12.96
C THR A 10 9.59 -2.04 11.54
N GLY A 11 10.66 -2.78 11.20
CA GLY A 11 10.81 -3.37 9.87
C GLY A 11 9.76 -4.42 9.54
N LYS A 12 9.30 -5.21 10.53
CA LYS A 12 8.22 -6.18 10.34
C LYS A 12 6.88 -5.50 10.06
N GLU A 13 6.55 -4.47 10.82
CA GLU A 13 5.33 -3.69 10.61
C GLU A 13 5.32 -3.06 9.22
N GLU A 14 6.44 -2.50 8.78
CA GLU A 14 6.58 -1.91 7.45
C GLU A 14 6.32 -2.93 6.33
N VAL A 15 6.87 -4.15 6.45
CA VAL A 15 6.64 -5.23 5.48
C VAL A 15 5.16 -5.63 5.44
N ILE A 16 4.51 -5.72 6.60
CA ILE A 16 3.08 -6.04 6.68
C ILE A 16 2.25 -4.95 6.02
N ILE A 17 2.52 -3.67 6.30
CA ILE A 17 1.80 -2.54 5.70
C ILE A 17 1.97 -2.56 4.17
N LYS A 18 3.21 -2.72 3.68
CA LYS A 18 3.48 -2.83 2.24
C LYS A 18 2.67 -3.96 1.59
N SER A 19 2.63 -5.13 2.22
CA SER A 19 1.86 -6.27 1.71
C SER A 19 0.36 -6.01 1.68
N ILE A 20 -0.20 -5.38 2.71
CA ILE A 20 -1.62 -5.02 2.76
C ILE A 20 -1.97 -4.06 1.64
N VAL A 21 -1.17 -3.03 1.45
CA VAL A 21 -1.40 -2.00 0.44
C VAL A 21 -1.27 -2.60 -0.96
N TRP A 22 -0.23 -3.41 -1.19
CA TRP A 22 -0.03 -4.16 -2.44
C TRP A 22 -1.26 -4.98 -2.83
N ASN A 23 -1.72 -5.83 -1.92
CA ASN A 23 -2.87 -6.69 -2.16
C ASN A 23 -4.18 -5.91 -2.31
N THR A 24 -4.29 -4.75 -1.65
CA THR A 24 -5.46 -3.89 -1.78
C THR A 24 -5.49 -3.20 -3.14
N ILE A 25 -4.35 -2.73 -3.64
CA ILE A 25 -4.24 -2.15 -4.98
C ILE A 25 -4.67 -3.17 -6.04
N ILE A 26 -4.11 -4.38 -6.01
CA ILE A 26 -4.48 -5.45 -6.97
C ILE A 26 -5.97 -5.77 -6.86
N GLY A 27 -6.48 -5.96 -5.64
CA GLY A 27 -7.86 -6.35 -5.41
C GLY A 27 -8.88 -5.31 -5.88
N GLU A 28 -8.68 -4.03 -5.53
CA GLU A 28 -9.60 -2.96 -5.95
C GLU A 28 -9.50 -2.69 -7.45
N PHE A 29 -8.31 -2.75 -8.04
CA PHE A 29 -8.17 -2.58 -9.49
C PHE A 29 -8.85 -3.70 -10.26
N LEU A 30 -8.65 -4.96 -9.85
CA LEU A 30 -9.30 -6.11 -10.47
C LEU A 30 -10.83 -6.00 -10.36
N LYS A 31 -11.34 -5.59 -9.19
CA LYS A 31 -12.78 -5.43 -8.97
C LYS A 31 -13.40 -4.33 -9.82
N GLU A 32 -12.73 -3.19 -9.97
CA GLU A 32 -13.29 -2.01 -10.65
C GLU A 32 -13.09 -2.05 -12.17
N LYS A 33 -11.99 -2.66 -12.64
CA LYS A 33 -11.57 -2.63 -14.04
C LYS A 33 -11.58 -3.99 -14.72
N ASN A 34 -11.77 -5.09 -13.97
CA ASN A 34 -11.66 -6.46 -14.46
C ASN A 34 -10.31 -6.75 -15.16
N ILE A 35 -9.24 -6.14 -14.63
CA ILE A 35 -7.86 -6.28 -15.13
C ILE A 35 -6.98 -6.62 -13.94
N ASP A 36 -6.19 -7.69 -14.07
CA ASP A 36 -5.14 -8.00 -13.10
C ASP A 36 -3.89 -7.16 -13.40
N ILE A 37 -3.49 -6.35 -12.42
CA ILE A 37 -2.32 -5.47 -12.54
C ILE A 37 -1.07 -5.98 -11.81
N THR A 38 -1.09 -7.22 -11.31
CA THR A 38 -0.01 -7.79 -10.51
C THR A 38 1.34 -7.66 -11.19
N GLU A 39 1.40 -7.96 -12.50
CA GLU A 39 2.65 -7.88 -13.27
C GLU A 39 3.14 -6.44 -13.47
N TYR A 40 2.28 -5.42 -13.32
CA TYR A 40 2.60 -4.02 -13.60
C TYR A 40 3.04 -3.22 -12.37
N LEU A 41 2.75 -3.71 -11.17
CA LEU A 41 3.24 -3.13 -9.92
C LEU A 41 4.73 -3.42 -9.76
N VAL A 42 5.52 -2.37 -9.54
CA VAL A 42 6.98 -2.47 -9.43
C VAL A 42 7.40 -2.48 -7.97
N SER A 43 6.93 -1.52 -7.19
CA SER A 43 7.35 -1.40 -5.79
C SER A 43 6.37 -0.60 -4.95
N ILE A 44 6.41 -0.87 -3.65
CA ILE A 44 5.78 -0.05 -2.61
C ILE A 44 6.84 0.32 -1.58
N SER A 45 7.03 1.62 -1.37
CA SER A 45 7.91 2.16 -0.35
C SER A 45 7.12 2.99 0.65
N ILE A 46 7.56 2.98 1.91
CA ILE A 46 6.96 3.76 2.98
C ILE A 46 8.01 4.77 3.42
N ASN A 47 7.67 6.05 3.36
CA ASN A 47 8.48 7.12 3.90
C ASN A 47 7.61 7.98 4.81
N LYS A 48 7.86 7.89 6.13
CA LYS A 48 7.04 8.54 7.17
C LYS A 48 5.56 8.18 7.00
N LYS A 49 4.74 9.12 6.52
CA LYS A 49 3.29 8.98 6.30
C LYS A 49 2.93 8.91 4.81
N THR A 50 3.89 8.67 3.93
CA THR A 50 3.65 8.55 2.49
C THR A 50 3.97 7.14 2.06
N ILE A 51 3.00 6.51 1.39
CA ILE A 51 3.20 5.26 0.66
C ILE A 51 3.36 5.63 -0.81
N SER A 52 4.53 5.36 -1.37
CA SER A 52 4.77 5.50 -2.80
C SER A 52 4.59 4.17 -3.49
N VAL A 53 3.76 4.15 -4.52
CA VAL A 53 3.45 3.00 -5.36
C VAL A 53 4.02 3.30 -6.74
N LYS A 54 4.94 2.44 -7.20
CA LYS A 54 5.53 2.57 -8.53
C LYS A 54 4.94 1.52 -9.46
N THR A 55 4.58 1.94 -10.67
CA THR A 55 4.25 1.03 -11.78
C THR A 55 5.15 1.32 -12.97
N PHE A 56 5.28 0.39 -13.91
CA PHE A 56 5.96 0.66 -15.18
C PHE A 56 4.98 1.06 -16.30
N ASN A 57 3.68 1.11 -16.01
CA ASN A 57 2.65 1.38 -16.99
C ASN A 57 1.93 2.70 -16.65
N PRO A 58 2.18 3.78 -17.42
CA PRO A 58 1.57 5.09 -17.18
C PRO A 58 0.04 5.07 -17.16
N LEU A 59 -0.60 4.20 -17.96
CA LEU A 59 -2.06 4.09 -17.98
C LEU A 59 -2.58 3.53 -16.66
N ILE A 60 -1.90 2.54 -16.09
CA ILE A 60 -2.26 1.98 -14.78
C ILE A 60 -2.07 3.03 -13.69
N ASN A 61 -1.02 3.85 -13.73
CA ASN A 61 -0.85 4.97 -12.80
C ASN A 61 -2.04 5.95 -12.85
N SER A 62 -2.47 6.33 -14.05
CA SER A 62 -3.65 7.20 -14.22
C SER A 62 -4.92 6.54 -13.67
N GLU A 63 -5.14 5.26 -13.96
CA GLU A 63 -6.31 4.52 -13.46
C GLU A 63 -6.30 4.36 -11.94
N LEU A 64 -5.12 4.16 -11.33
CA LEU A 64 -4.96 4.06 -9.89
C LEU A 64 -5.32 5.36 -9.16
N LEU A 65 -5.05 6.52 -9.76
CA LEU A 65 -5.46 7.81 -9.20
C LEU A 65 -6.98 7.92 -9.07
N PHE A 66 -7.75 7.35 -10.01
CA PHE A 66 -9.22 7.37 -9.94
C PHE A 66 -9.80 6.50 -8.81
N ILE A 67 -9.07 5.48 -8.37
CA ILE A 67 -9.49 4.57 -7.29
C ILE A 67 -8.69 4.76 -5.99
N GLU A 68 -7.88 5.82 -5.90
CA GLU A 68 -6.98 6.09 -4.78
C GLU A 68 -7.70 6.07 -3.42
N ASN A 69 -8.83 6.78 -3.32
CA ASN A 69 -9.60 6.87 -2.08
C ASN A 69 -10.09 5.50 -1.62
N LYS A 70 -10.58 4.66 -2.55
CA LYS A 70 -11.03 3.29 -2.23
C LYS A 70 -9.86 2.45 -1.72
N ILE A 71 -8.71 2.50 -2.40
CA ILE A 71 -7.49 1.79 -1.99
C ILE A 71 -7.07 2.23 -0.59
N LYS A 72 -7.07 3.53 -0.32
CA LYS A 72 -6.69 4.09 0.98
C LYS A 72 -7.63 3.63 2.09
N GLU A 73 -8.93 3.75 1.89
CA GLU A 73 -9.95 3.33 2.87
C GLU A 73 -9.84 1.83 3.19
N GLU A 74 -9.75 0.98 2.16
CA GLU A 74 -9.64 -0.48 2.36
C GLU A 74 -8.31 -0.88 3.00
N SER A 75 -7.23 -0.20 2.67
CA SER A 75 -5.93 -0.41 3.33
C SER A 75 -6.01 -0.04 4.81
N ILE A 76 -6.58 1.12 5.16
CA ILE A 76 -6.75 1.56 6.56
C ILE A 76 -7.60 0.56 7.34
N LYS A 77 -8.71 0.06 6.77
CA LYS A 77 -9.55 -0.96 7.42
C LYS A 77 -8.75 -2.21 7.76
N LYS A 78 -7.97 -2.73 6.79
CA LYS A 78 -7.15 -3.94 6.97
C LYS A 78 -6.02 -3.74 7.99
N ILE A 79 -5.33 -2.61 7.93
CA ILE A 79 -4.25 -2.24 8.87
C ILE A 79 -4.79 -2.12 10.30
N THR A 80 -5.92 -1.42 10.47
CA THR A 80 -6.55 -1.22 11.78
C THR A 80 -7.03 -2.54 12.38
N LYS A 81 -7.58 -3.45 11.55
CA LYS A 81 -8.01 -4.78 11.99
C LYS A 81 -6.85 -5.62 12.57
N LEU A 82 -5.62 -5.36 12.14
CA LEU A 82 -4.41 -6.00 12.66
C LEU A 82 -3.80 -5.28 13.88
N GLY A 83 -4.42 -4.21 14.35
CA GLY A 83 -3.95 -3.45 15.52
C GLY A 83 -2.74 -2.55 15.25
N LEU A 84 -2.40 -2.32 13.97
CA LEU A 84 -1.27 -1.47 13.58
C LEU A 84 -1.68 0.02 13.61
N LYS A 85 -0.82 0.87 14.17
CA LYS A 85 -1.05 2.32 14.31
C LYS A 85 -0.59 3.12 13.09
N PHE A 86 -0.94 2.67 11.88
CA PHE A 86 -0.59 3.33 10.61
C PHE A 86 -1.85 3.68 9.81
N CYS A 87 -2.61 4.67 10.27
CA CYS A 87 -3.92 5.01 9.69
C CYS A 87 -3.98 6.40 9.05
N ASP A 88 -2.95 7.21 9.24
CA ASP A 88 -2.84 8.56 8.71
C ASP A 88 -1.69 8.62 7.71
N PHE A 89 -1.99 8.25 6.45
CA PHE A 89 -1.04 8.22 5.37
C PHE A 89 -1.62 8.75 4.05
N GLU A 90 -0.73 9.19 3.16
CA GLU A 90 -0.99 9.53 1.77
C GLU A 90 -0.52 8.40 0.85
N ILE A 91 -1.20 8.19 -0.28
CA ILE A 91 -0.72 7.32 -1.34
C ILE A 91 -0.22 8.21 -2.48
N LYS A 92 0.91 7.86 -3.09
CA LYS A 92 1.43 8.54 -4.28
C LYS A 92 1.75 7.51 -5.34
N PHE A 93 1.11 7.63 -6.49
CA PHE A 93 1.43 6.83 -7.67
C PHE A 93 2.53 7.55 -8.48
N ILE A 94 3.63 6.85 -8.74
CA ILE A 94 4.85 7.38 -9.38
C ILE A 94 5.16 6.57 -10.63
#